data_AF-X1J8J8-F1
#
_entry.id   AF-X1J8J8-F1
#
_cell.length_a   1.000
_cell.length_b   1.000
_cell.length_c   1.000
_cell.angle_alpha   90.00
_cell.angle_beta   90.00
_cell.angle_gamma   90.00
#
_symmetry.space_group_name_H-M   'P 1'
#
loop_
_entity.id
_entity.type
_entity.pdbx_description
1 polymer ?
#
loop_
_entity_poly.entity_id
_entity_poly.type
_entity_poly.pdbx_seq_one_letter_code
_entity_poly.pdbx_strand_id
1 'polypeptide(L)'
;FSEDLKKKGREVLNNLGGQKGFVVISRPYNGCDPGLNLDIVEKMRELEMLAIPIDFLDLDPSLISEDYPNMYWGYGQRILAAARRIKETDNLYPIYITNFGCGPDSFISKDFTEEMDRPFLELQVDEHSAEAGIITRLEAFLDSIQNRKIDQRKISRKSTLSILKDEERTIYIPYMDDHSYALKAALEALGKMAEVMPISDLESLREGQKYTTGRECYPCILTTGDMLKVINENGAKAKKIAFFMGTAQGPCRFGQYRTFQEQVLKRLG
;
A
#
# COMPACT_ATOMS: atom_id res chain seq x y z
N PHE A 1 15.49 2.35 -26.25
CA PHE A 1 14.44 3.12 -25.56
C PHE A 1 14.54 3.03 -24.03
N SER A 2 14.23 1.89 -23.37
CA SER A 2 14.30 1.82 -21.90
C SER A 2 15.69 2.13 -21.34
N GLU A 3 16.75 1.59 -21.95
CA GLU A 3 18.13 1.94 -21.57
C GLU A 3 18.49 3.41 -21.78
N ASP A 4 17.91 4.05 -22.81
CA ASP A 4 18.12 5.47 -23.09
C ASP A 4 17.44 6.34 -22.01
N LEU A 5 16.23 5.96 -21.57
CA LEU A 5 15.54 6.61 -20.45
C LEU A 5 16.33 6.47 -19.15
N LYS A 6 16.86 5.28 -18.85
CA LYS A 6 17.72 5.06 -17.68
C LYS A 6 19.01 5.88 -17.76
N LYS A 7 19.63 5.95 -18.95
CA LYS A 7 20.82 6.77 -19.19
C LYS A 7 20.53 8.26 -18.95
N LYS A 8 19.40 8.75 -19.46
CA LYS A 8 18.97 10.14 -19.23
C LYS A 8 18.63 10.39 -17.77
N GLY A 9 17.99 9.42 -17.11
CA GLY A 9 17.71 9.45 -15.69
C GLY A 9 18.98 9.60 -14.85
N ARG A 10 20.01 8.81 -15.13
CA ARG A 10 21.33 8.94 -14.46
C ARG A 10 21.95 10.32 -14.67
N GLU A 11 21.88 10.87 -15.88
CA GLU A 11 22.37 12.23 -16.17
C GLU A 11 21.63 13.28 -15.32
N VAL A 12 20.29 13.22 -15.28
CA VAL A 12 19.45 14.15 -14.51
C VAL A 12 19.73 14.02 -13.02
N LEU A 13 19.76 12.79 -12.49
CA LEU A 13 20.01 12.52 -11.06
C LEU A 13 21.42 12.97 -10.63
N ASN A 14 22.44 12.82 -11.48
CA ASN A 14 23.78 13.32 -11.19
C ASN A 14 23.85 14.86 -11.20
N ASN A 15 23.10 15.50 -12.11
CA ASN A 15 23.06 16.95 -12.23
C ASN A 15 22.25 17.65 -11.12
N LEU A 16 21.45 16.91 -10.34
CA LEU A 16 20.67 17.48 -9.23
C LEU A 16 21.54 18.09 -8.14
N GLY A 17 22.79 17.64 -7.96
CA GLY A 17 23.76 18.32 -7.09
C GLY A 17 23.30 18.54 -5.63
N GLY A 18 22.40 17.69 -5.13
CA GLY A 18 21.79 17.82 -3.79
C GLY A 18 20.52 18.68 -3.71
N GLN A 19 20.08 19.30 -4.79
CA GLN A 19 18.76 19.93 -4.88
C GLN A 19 17.64 18.89 -4.74
N LYS A 20 16.44 19.31 -4.38
CA LYS A 20 15.29 18.41 -4.24
C LYS A 20 14.76 18.02 -5.62
N GLY A 21 14.61 16.72 -5.85
CA GLY A 21 13.97 16.16 -7.04
C GLY A 21 12.62 15.56 -6.70
N PHE A 22 11.65 15.69 -7.59
CA PHE A 22 10.28 15.21 -7.37
C PHE A 22 9.96 14.07 -8.33
N VAL A 23 9.92 12.84 -7.82
CA VAL A 23 9.65 11.67 -8.64
C VAL A 23 8.15 11.49 -8.84
N VAL A 24 7.70 11.52 -10.08
CA VAL A 24 6.29 11.30 -10.44
C VAL A 24 6.02 9.79 -10.42
N ILE A 25 5.38 9.33 -9.36
CA ILE A 25 4.95 7.95 -9.17
C ILE A 25 3.56 7.80 -9.75
N SER A 26 3.45 7.18 -10.92
CA SER A 26 2.17 7.03 -11.60
C SER A 26 2.21 5.87 -12.60
N ARG A 27 1.05 5.47 -13.08
CA ARG A 27 0.93 4.66 -14.30
C ARG A 27 1.09 5.58 -15.52
N PRO A 28 1.57 5.09 -16.68
CA PRO A 28 1.88 5.96 -17.82
C PRO A 28 0.70 6.83 -18.27
N TYR A 29 -0.51 6.28 -18.24
CA TYR A 29 -1.72 7.04 -18.61
C TYR A 29 -2.06 8.17 -17.63
N ASN A 30 -1.58 8.12 -16.38
CA ASN A 30 -1.73 9.21 -15.41
C ASN A 30 -0.54 10.17 -15.44
N GLY A 31 0.67 9.68 -15.72
CA GLY A 31 1.87 10.51 -15.69
C GLY A 31 2.12 11.28 -16.98
N CYS A 32 1.69 10.74 -18.11
CA CYS A 32 2.12 11.20 -19.44
C CYS A 32 0.98 11.75 -20.31
N ASP A 33 -0.27 11.74 -19.84
CA ASP A 33 -1.40 12.30 -20.56
C ASP A 33 -1.92 13.58 -19.85
N PRO A 34 -1.63 14.76 -20.41
CA PRO A 34 -2.14 16.06 -19.96
C PRO A 34 -3.65 16.09 -19.69
N GLY A 35 -4.45 15.45 -20.54
CA GLY A 35 -5.91 15.46 -20.45
C GLY A 35 -6.43 14.63 -19.29
N LEU A 36 -5.68 13.61 -18.86
CA LEU A 36 -6.04 12.74 -17.73
C LEU A 36 -5.44 13.19 -16.40
N ASN A 37 -4.43 14.06 -16.43
CA ASN A 37 -3.71 14.48 -15.23
C ASN A 37 -3.74 15.98 -14.96
N LEU A 38 -4.54 16.75 -15.71
CA LEU A 38 -4.71 18.20 -15.52
C LEU A 38 -3.37 18.96 -15.55
N ASP A 39 -2.47 18.55 -16.44
CA ASP A 39 -1.15 19.16 -16.63
C ASP A 39 -0.31 19.25 -15.34
N ILE A 40 -0.44 18.28 -14.42
CA ILE A 40 0.29 18.28 -13.12
C ILE A 40 1.79 18.51 -13.31
N VAL A 41 2.41 17.90 -14.33
CA VAL A 41 3.85 18.02 -14.59
C VAL A 41 4.25 19.45 -14.98
N GLU A 42 3.41 20.13 -15.76
CA GLU A 42 3.63 21.54 -16.13
C GLU A 42 3.47 22.46 -14.93
N LYS A 43 2.44 22.23 -14.11
CA LYS A 43 2.22 22.97 -12.86
C LYS A 43 3.37 22.78 -11.87
N MET A 44 3.93 21.57 -11.78
CA MET A 44 5.15 21.31 -11.01
C MET A 44 6.32 22.16 -11.53
N ARG A 45 6.50 22.26 -12.84
CA ARG A 45 7.57 23.07 -13.45
C ARG A 45 7.40 24.57 -13.15
N GLU A 46 6.17 25.09 -13.18
CA GLU A 46 5.85 26.48 -12.79
C GLU A 46 6.23 26.79 -11.33
N LEU A 47 6.13 25.78 -10.45
CA LEU A 47 6.52 25.85 -9.04
C LEU A 47 8.01 25.52 -8.80
N GLU A 48 8.83 25.50 -9.86
CA GLU A 48 10.25 25.14 -9.82
C GLU A 48 10.52 23.73 -9.23
N MET A 49 9.52 22.85 -9.28
CA MET A 49 9.65 21.46 -8.88
C MET A 49 10.16 20.65 -10.07
N LEU A 50 11.41 20.19 -10.01
CA LEU A 50 11.98 19.30 -11.03
C LEU A 50 11.25 17.95 -11.01
N ALA A 51 10.30 17.77 -11.95
CA ALA A 51 9.56 16.55 -12.15
C ALA A 51 10.43 15.48 -12.83
N ILE A 52 10.59 14.33 -12.17
CA ILE A 52 11.39 13.20 -12.63
C ILE A 52 10.45 12.03 -12.89
N PRO A 53 10.34 11.53 -14.13
CA PRO A 53 9.53 10.35 -14.43
C PRO A 53 10.03 9.12 -13.66
N ILE A 54 9.11 8.25 -13.20
CA ILE A 54 9.46 6.97 -12.56
C ILE A 54 10.39 6.11 -13.44
N ASP A 55 10.27 6.18 -14.77
CA ASP A 55 11.10 5.46 -15.73
C ASP A 55 12.57 5.91 -15.78
N PHE A 56 12.91 7.06 -15.15
CA PHE A 56 14.30 7.52 -15.03
C PHE A 56 15.04 6.80 -13.90
N LEU A 57 14.31 6.16 -12.99
CA LEU A 57 14.90 5.36 -11.93
C LEU A 57 15.32 3.99 -12.47
N ASP A 58 16.46 3.51 -12.00
CA ASP A 58 16.85 2.12 -12.23
C ASP A 58 16.12 1.24 -11.22
N LEU A 59 15.04 0.60 -11.68
CA LEU A 59 14.14 -0.19 -10.86
C LEU A 59 14.42 -1.68 -11.07
N ASP A 60 14.53 -2.39 -9.95
CA ASP A 60 14.55 -3.85 -9.92
C ASP A 60 13.34 -4.36 -9.12
N PRO A 61 12.24 -4.75 -9.82
CA PRO A 61 11.07 -5.32 -9.18
C PRO A 61 11.34 -6.62 -8.40
N SER A 62 12.44 -7.33 -8.66
CA SER A 62 12.74 -8.57 -7.93
C SER A 62 13.04 -8.32 -6.45
N LEU A 63 13.52 -7.12 -6.11
CA LEU A 63 13.85 -6.75 -4.74
C LEU A 63 12.62 -6.74 -3.82
N ILE A 64 11.43 -6.41 -4.35
CA ILE A 64 10.22 -6.29 -3.53
C ILE A 64 9.54 -7.64 -3.24
N SER A 65 9.89 -8.70 -3.97
CA SER A 65 9.19 -9.99 -3.89
C SER A 65 9.35 -10.69 -2.55
N GLU A 66 10.41 -10.41 -1.79
CA GLU A 66 10.58 -10.99 -0.44
C GLU A 66 9.56 -10.43 0.56
N ASP A 67 9.31 -9.12 0.53
CA ASP A 67 8.42 -8.45 1.49
C ASP A 67 6.98 -8.37 1.01
N TYR A 68 6.77 -8.36 -0.32
CA TYR A 68 5.46 -8.32 -0.97
C TYR A 68 5.30 -9.50 -1.96
N PRO A 69 5.33 -10.75 -1.48
CA PRO A 69 5.38 -11.94 -2.35
C PRO A 69 4.15 -12.13 -3.24
N ASN A 70 3.01 -11.53 -2.89
CA ASN A 70 1.79 -11.60 -3.69
C ASN A 70 1.46 -10.30 -4.43
N MET A 71 2.41 -9.37 -4.58
CA MET A 71 2.20 -8.17 -5.42
C MET A 71 2.21 -8.54 -6.90
N TYR A 72 1.18 -9.21 -7.40
CA TYR A 72 1.11 -9.68 -8.80
C TYR A 72 0.84 -8.56 -9.82
N TRP A 73 0.47 -7.35 -9.37
CA TRP A 73 0.32 -6.20 -10.26
C TRP A 73 1.70 -5.68 -10.67
N GLY A 74 2.09 -5.86 -11.93
CA GLY A 74 3.41 -5.42 -12.42
C GLY A 74 3.72 -3.94 -12.14
N TYR A 75 2.73 -3.04 -12.27
CA TYR A 75 2.91 -1.64 -11.88
C TYR A 75 3.00 -1.43 -10.36
N GLY A 76 2.31 -2.23 -9.55
CA GLY A 76 2.50 -2.22 -8.10
C GLY A 76 3.93 -2.58 -7.72
N GLN A 77 4.50 -3.61 -8.35
CA GLN A 77 5.90 -3.98 -8.13
C GLN A 77 6.86 -2.84 -8.50
N ARG A 78 6.63 -2.19 -9.65
CA ARG A 78 7.43 -1.03 -10.09
C ARG A 78 7.32 0.16 -9.14
N ILE A 79 6.12 0.47 -8.66
CA ILE A 79 5.86 1.56 -7.72
C ILE A 79 6.58 1.30 -6.38
N LEU A 80 6.53 0.07 -5.86
CA LEU A 80 7.25 -0.30 -4.63
C LEU A 80 8.76 -0.35 -4.83
N ALA A 81 9.25 -0.81 -5.98
CA ALA A 81 10.68 -0.74 -6.31
C ALA A 81 11.17 0.71 -6.39
N ALA A 82 10.34 1.62 -6.92
CA ALA A 82 10.64 3.05 -6.94
C ALA A 82 10.71 3.64 -5.52
N ALA A 83 9.81 3.24 -4.63
CA ALA A 83 9.88 3.63 -3.21
C ALA A 83 11.24 3.27 -2.59
N ARG A 84 11.72 2.04 -2.81
CA ARG A 84 13.05 1.60 -2.33
C ARG A 84 14.19 2.39 -2.94
N ARG A 85 14.13 2.62 -4.25
CA ARG A 85 15.17 3.40 -4.95
C ARG A 85 15.23 4.84 -4.47
N ILE A 86 14.08 5.44 -4.17
CA ILE A 86 13.99 6.79 -3.60
C ILE A 86 14.64 6.82 -2.21
N LYS A 87 14.43 5.78 -1.39
CA LYS A 87 15.00 5.67 -0.03
C LYS A 87 16.52 5.65 0.02
N GLU A 88 17.15 5.17 -1.04
CA GLU A 88 18.62 5.18 -1.18
C GLU A 88 19.20 6.59 -1.45
N THR A 89 18.34 7.60 -1.60
CA THR A 89 18.73 8.99 -1.85
C THR A 89 18.28 9.90 -0.70
N ASP A 90 18.91 11.06 -0.55
CA ASP A 90 18.58 12.03 0.52
C ASP A 90 17.80 13.26 0.02
N ASN A 91 17.47 13.30 -1.28
CA ASN A 91 16.91 14.50 -1.91
C ASN A 91 15.76 14.22 -2.88
N LEU A 92 15.32 12.97 -3.05
CA LEU A 92 14.16 12.64 -3.87
C LEU A 92 12.89 12.51 -3.03
N TYR A 93 11.82 13.15 -3.51
CA TYR A 93 10.49 13.15 -2.90
C TYR A 93 9.45 12.62 -3.88
N PRO A 94 8.58 11.66 -3.50
CA PRO A 94 7.56 11.16 -4.42
C PRO A 94 6.34 12.08 -4.53
N ILE A 95 5.82 12.23 -5.74
CA ILE A 95 4.49 12.75 -6.06
C ILE A 95 3.71 11.60 -6.69
N TYR A 96 2.83 10.97 -5.90
CA TYR A 96 2.02 9.83 -6.31
C TYR A 96 0.74 10.31 -6.99
N ILE A 97 0.57 10.03 -8.28
CA ILE A 97 -0.65 10.38 -9.04
C ILE A 97 -1.50 9.13 -9.24
N THR A 98 -2.70 9.15 -8.66
CA THR A 98 -3.72 8.10 -8.79
C THR A 98 -5.05 8.69 -9.24
N ASN A 99 -6.06 7.84 -9.50
CA ASN A 99 -7.39 8.28 -9.89
C ASN A 99 -8.43 7.97 -8.81
N PHE A 100 -9.56 8.67 -8.88
CA PHE A 100 -10.74 8.30 -8.11
C PHE A 100 -11.17 6.87 -8.44
N GLY A 101 -11.46 6.08 -7.39
CA GLY A 101 -11.87 4.69 -7.55
C GLY A 101 -10.81 3.71 -8.09
N CYS A 102 -9.52 4.08 -8.11
CA CYS A 102 -8.47 3.16 -8.58
C CYS A 102 -8.37 1.90 -7.69
N GLY A 103 -8.90 0.79 -8.20
CA GLY A 103 -8.99 -0.47 -7.45
C GLY A 103 -7.64 -0.97 -6.93
N PRO A 104 -6.63 -1.20 -7.78
CA PRO A 104 -5.32 -1.66 -7.32
C PRO A 104 -4.65 -0.70 -6.32
N ASP A 105 -4.76 0.60 -6.54
CA ASP A 105 -4.13 1.61 -5.68
C ASP A 105 -4.78 1.69 -4.30
N SER A 106 -5.99 1.15 -4.10
CA SER A 106 -6.56 0.99 -2.75
C SER A 106 -5.71 0.10 -1.83
N PHE A 107 -4.82 -0.72 -2.40
CA PHE A 107 -3.86 -1.55 -1.68
C PHE A 107 -2.42 -1.05 -1.89
N ILE A 108 -2.00 -0.78 -3.14
CA ILE A 108 -0.63 -0.36 -3.45
C ILE A 108 -0.23 0.93 -2.72
N SER A 109 -1.14 1.91 -2.58
CA SER A 109 -0.84 3.15 -1.85
C SER A 109 -0.51 2.91 -0.37
N LYS A 110 -1.14 1.91 0.26
CA LYS A 110 -0.85 1.52 1.65
C LYS A 110 0.53 0.89 1.76
N ASP A 111 0.84 -0.04 0.85
CA ASP A 111 2.16 -0.68 0.78
C ASP A 111 3.26 0.35 0.52
N PHE A 112 3.00 1.29 -0.38
CA PHE A 112 3.90 2.40 -0.67
C PHE A 112 4.11 3.29 0.56
N THR A 113 3.04 3.59 1.31
CA THR A 113 3.11 4.35 2.56
C THR A 113 3.95 3.63 3.62
N GLU A 114 3.85 2.30 3.73
CA GLU A 114 4.66 1.52 4.67
C GLU A 114 6.13 1.43 4.26
N GLU A 115 6.40 1.36 2.96
CA GLU A 115 7.77 1.29 2.44
C GLU A 115 8.47 2.64 2.61
N MET A 116 7.79 3.77 2.39
CA MET A 116 8.38 5.11 2.42
C MET A 116 8.80 5.59 3.82
N ASP A 117 9.99 6.21 3.90
CA ASP A 117 10.58 6.76 5.12
C ASP A 117 10.44 8.29 5.25
N ARG A 118 9.91 8.95 4.23
CA ARG A 118 9.85 10.41 4.09
C ARG A 118 8.48 10.86 3.56
N PRO A 119 8.16 12.15 3.66
CA PRO A 119 6.91 12.69 3.12
C PRO A 119 6.80 12.49 1.60
N PHE A 120 5.59 12.21 1.15
CA PHE A 120 5.21 12.20 -0.25
C PHE A 120 3.82 12.83 -0.39
N LEU A 121 3.48 13.27 -1.61
CA LEU A 121 2.16 13.81 -1.91
C LEU A 121 1.37 12.81 -2.76
N GLU A 122 0.22 12.33 -2.29
CA GLU A 122 -0.72 11.55 -3.09
C GLU A 122 -1.78 12.47 -3.70
N LEU A 123 -1.71 12.70 -5.01
CA LEU A 123 -2.71 13.42 -5.79
C LEU A 123 -3.68 12.42 -6.41
N GLN A 124 -4.96 12.62 -6.13
CA GLN A 124 -6.04 11.86 -6.73
C GLN A 124 -6.72 12.74 -7.78
N VAL A 125 -6.76 12.26 -9.01
CA VAL A 125 -7.39 12.94 -10.14
C VAL A 125 -8.73 12.28 -10.46
N ASP A 126 -9.71 13.12 -10.74
CA ASP A 126 -11.08 12.76 -11.13
C ASP A 126 -11.58 13.77 -12.17
N GLU A 127 -12.64 13.44 -12.90
CA GLU A 127 -13.26 14.30 -13.92
C GLU A 127 -13.71 15.66 -13.36
N HIS A 128 -14.06 15.70 -12.06
CA HIS A 128 -14.46 16.93 -11.36
C HIS A 128 -13.30 17.64 -10.65
N SER A 129 -12.06 17.18 -10.81
CA SER A 129 -10.91 17.80 -10.15
C SER A 129 -10.63 19.19 -10.72
N ALA A 130 -10.53 20.19 -9.85
CA ALA A 130 -10.21 21.56 -10.24
C ALA A 130 -8.70 21.81 -10.20
N GLU A 131 -8.17 22.45 -11.23
CA GLU A 131 -6.74 22.77 -11.36
C GLU A 131 -6.18 23.55 -10.17
N ALA A 132 -6.94 24.52 -9.65
CA ALA A 132 -6.53 25.32 -8.48
C ALA A 132 -6.26 24.45 -7.25
N GLY A 133 -7.04 23.37 -7.06
CA GLY A 133 -6.86 22.45 -5.94
C GLY A 133 -5.56 21.65 -6.03
N ILE A 134 -5.06 21.38 -7.23
CA ILE A 134 -3.77 20.69 -7.43
C ILE A 134 -2.60 21.60 -7.07
N ILE A 135 -2.63 22.84 -7.54
CA ILE A 135 -1.56 23.83 -7.31
C ILE A 135 -1.39 24.07 -5.81
N THR A 136 -2.48 24.37 -5.08
CA THR A 136 -2.42 24.62 -3.64
C THR A 136 -1.87 23.41 -2.85
N ARG A 137 -2.14 22.18 -3.30
CA ARG A 137 -1.59 20.97 -2.68
C ARG A 137 -0.10 20.78 -2.95
N LEU A 138 0.36 21.13 -4.15
CA LEU A 138 1.78 21.13 -4.51
C LEU A 138 2.54 22.17 -3.68
N GLU A 139 2.02 23.39 -3.58
CA GLU A 139 2.58 24.47 -2.75
C GLU A 139 2.66 24.06 -1.28
N ALA A 140 1.54 23.59 -0.71
CA ALA A 140 1.50 23.14 0.68
C ALA A 140 2.47 21.97 0.93
N PHE A 141 2.65 21.07 -0.03
CA PHE A 141 3.63 20.00 0.07
C PHE A 141 5.05 20.53 0.08
N LEU A 142 5.39 21.45 -0.84
CA LEU A 142 6.71 22.07 -0.91
C LEU A 142 7.07 22.76 0.41
N ASP A 143 6.15 23.56 0.95
CA ASP A 143 6.31 24.23 2.24
C ASP A 143 6.54 23.23 3.38
N SER A 144 5.80 22.12 3.39
CA SER A 144 5.91 21.09 4.43
C SER A 144 7.28 20.39 4.47
N ILE A 145 8.01 20.35 3.33
CA ILE A 145 9.30 19.67 3.23
C ILE A 145 10.50 20.63 3.28
N GLN A 146 10.32 21.95 3.19
CA GLN A 146 11.42 22.93 3.16
C GLN A 146 12.38 22.78 4.35
N ASN A 147 11.86 22.60 5.56
CA ASN A 147 12.66 22.54 6.80
C ASN A 147 12.87 21.13 7.37
N ARG A 148 12.49 20.08 6.61
CA ARG A 148 12.51 18.71 7.12
C ARG A 148 13.75 17.96 6.63
N LYS A 149 14.66 17.64 7.54
CA LYS A 149 15.69 16.62 7.27
C LYS A 149 15.00 15.26 7.16
N ILE A 150 15.39 14.47 6.17
CA ILE A 150 14.90 13.09 6.05
C ILE A 150 15.43 12.34 7.26
N ASP A 151 14.53 12.03 8.19
CA ASP A 151 14.84 11.14 9.29
C ASP A 151 14.87 9.74 8.70
N GLN A 152 16.07 9.14 8.60
CA GLN A 152 16.22 7.75 8.21
C GLN A 152 15.63 6.89 9.32
N ARG A 153 14.29 6.83 9.40
CA ARG A 153 13.61 5.88 10.27
C ARG A 153 14.06 4.51 9.84
N LYS A 154 14.84 3.85 10.71
CA LYS A 154 15.05 2.41 10.60
C LYS A 154 13.66 1.78 10.62
N ILE A 155 13.23 1.26 9.48
CA ILE A 155 12.07 0.35 9.43
C ILE A 155 12.32 -0.67 10.54
N SER A 156 11.37 -0.77 11.47
CA SER A 156 11.48 -1.72 12.56
C SER A 156 11.71 -3.09 11.94
N ARG A 157 12.84 -3.73 12.29
CA ARG A 157 13.11 -5.13 11.98
C ARG A 157 11.82 -5.93 12.06
N LYS A 158 11.54 -6.77 11.06
CA LYS A 158 10.54 -7.85 11.13
C LYS A 158 10.59 -8.38 12.56
N SER A 159 9.57 -8.08 13.36
CA SER A 159 9.52 -8.61 14.71
C SER A 159 9.53 -10.12 14.51
N THR A 160 10.52 -10.78 15.09
CA THR A 160 10.49 -12.23 15.19
C THR A 160 9.37 -12.53 16.18
N LEU A 161 8.12 -12.44 15.73
CA LEU A 161 6.96 -12.88 16.48
C LEU A 161 7.29 -14.33 16.85
N SER A 162 7.28 -14.62 18.15
CA SER A 162 7.43 -15.99 18.62
C SER A 162 6.37 -16.80 17.90
N ILE A 163 6.81 -17.68 17.00
CA ILE A 163 5.92 -18.60 16.30
C ILE A 163 5.43 -19.55 17.39
N LEU A 164 4.29 -19.24 18.01
CA LEU A 164 3.59 -20.22 18.83
C LEU A 164 3.33 -21.42 17.93
N LYS A 165 3.46 -22.61 18.48
CA LYS A 165 3.11 -23.83 17.75
C LYS A 165 1.65 -23.74 17.32
N ASP A 166 1.37 -24.13 16.08
CA ASP A 166 0.00 -24.09 15.51
C ASP A 166 -1.02 -24.84 16.38
N GLU A 167 -0.58 -25.81 17.18
CA GLU A 167 -1.39 -26.61 18.11
C GLU A 167 -1.97 -25.80 19.27
N GLU A 168 -1.39 -24.64 19.59
CA GLU A 168 -1.83 -23.79 20.70
C GLU A 168 -2.79 -22.67 20.28
N ARG A 169 -3.12 -22.60 18.97
CA ARG A 169 -3.92 -21.53 18.39
C ARG A 169 -5.27 -22.02 17.87
N THR A 170 -6.30 -21.20 18.06
CA THR A 170 -7.59 -21.37 17.38
C THR A 170 -7.57 -20.60 16.06
N ILE A 171 -7.86 -21.29 14.96
CA ILE A 171 -7.91 -20.72 13.61
C ILE A 171 -9.32 -20.19 13.35
N TYR A 172 -9.46 -18.87 13.27
CA TYR A 172 -10.72 -18.21 12.91
C TYR A 172 -10.82 -18.05 11.39
N ILE A 173 -11.94 -18.50 10.83
CA ILE A 173 -12.24 -18.46 9.39
C ILE A 173 -13.35 -17.43 9.16
N PRO A 174 -13.18 -16.45 8.27
CA PRO A 174 -14.26 -15.53 7.91
C PRO A 174 -15.43 -16.28 7.27
N TYR A 175 -16.64 -15.98 7.71
CA TYR A 175 -17.84 -16.46 7.04
C TYR A 175 -18.00 -15.72 5.71
N MET A 176 -17.49 -16.31 4.63
CA MET A 176 -17.71 -15.80 3.27
C MET A 176 -18.93 -16.44 2.61
N ASP A 177 -19.17 -17.70 2.95
CA ASP A 177 -20.30 -18.54 2.53
C ASP A 177 -20.28 -19.85 3.36
N ASP A 178 -21.27 -20.72 3.19
CA ASP A 178 -21.38 -22.03 3.88
C ASP A 178 -20.16 -22.94 3.65
N HIS A 179 -19.41 -22.74 2.55
CA HIS A 179 -18.14 -23.41 2.30
C HIS A 179 -17.10 -23.19 3.42
N SER A 180 -17.23 -22.13 4.23
CA SER A 180 -16.38 -21.87 5.40
C SER A 180 -16.46 -23.00 6.44
N TYR A 181 -17.63 -23.63 6.58
CA TYR A 181 -17.81 -24.79 7.46
C TYR A 181 -17.13 -26.05 6.93
N ALA A 182 -17.07 -26.23 5.61
CA ALA A 182 -16.29 -27.32 5.02
C ALA A 182 -14.79 -27.15 5.30
N LEU A 183 -14.27 -25.92 5.22
CA LEU A 183 -12.89 -25.62 5.59
C LEU A 183 -12.63 -25.86 7.09
N LYS A 184 -13.56 -25.45 7.96
CA LYS A 184 -13.47 -25.76 9.41
C LYS A 184 -13.37 -27.26 9.64
N ALA A 185 -14.29 -28.05 9.08
CA ALA A 185 -14.30 -29.51 9.25
C ALA A 185 -13.00 -30.16 8.74
N ALA A 186 -12.44 -29.65 7.64
CA ALA A 186 -11.15 -30.13 7.12
C ALA A 186 -9.99 -29.83 8.08
N LEU A 187 -9.94 -28.63 8.68
CA LEU A 187 -8.93 -28.29 9.69
C LEU A 187 -9.07 -29.13 10.97
N GLU A 188 -10.29 -29.37 11.42
CA GLU A 188 -10.57 -30.23 12.59
C GLU A 188 -10.16 -31.68 12.33
N ALA A 189 -10.39 -32.21 11.13
CA ALA A 189 -9.92 -33.54 10.71
C ALA A 189 -8.39 -33.66 10.72
N LEU A 190 -7.67 -32.55 10.54
CA LEU A 190 -6.21 -32.45 10.67
C LEU A 190 -5.73 -32.17 12.10
N GLY A 191 -6.64 -32.21 13.09
CA GLY A 191 -6.34 -32.01 14.51
C GLY A 191 -6.10 -30.54 14.90
N LYS A 192 -6.57 -29.57 14.09
CA LYS A 192 -6.47 -28.13 14.41
C LYS A 192 -7.76 -27.63 15.06
N MET A 193 -7.63 -26.70 16.02
CA MET A 193 -8.78 -25.97 16.55
C MET A 193 -9.19 -24.92 15.53
N ALA A 194 -10.45 -24.94 15.07
CA ALA A 194 -10.96 -23.98 14.09
C ALA A 194 -12.37 -23.50 14.43
N GLU A 195 -12.65 -22.24 14.12
CA GLU A 195 -13.94 -21.60 14.36
C GLU A 195 -14.31 -20.74 13.16
N VAL A 196 -15.57 -20.82 12.71
CA VAL A 196 -16.09 -19.90 11.69
C VAL A 196 -16.61 -18.67 12.41
N MET A 197 -16.11 -17.49 12.01
CA MET A 197 -16.55 -16.22 12.57
C MET A 197 -18.05 -16.00 12.29
N PRO A 198 -18.77 -15.25 13.15
CA PRO A 198 -20.16 -14.88 12.88
C PRO A 198 -20.30 -14.15 11.53
N ILE A 199 -21.52 -14.21 10.96
CA ILE A 199 -21.85 -13.44 9.75
C ILE A 199 -21.62 -11.96 10.01
N SER A 200 -20.94 -11.28 9.08
CA SER A 200 -20.62 -9.86 9.21
C SER A 200 -21.90 -9.02 9.36
N ASP A 201 -21.84 -8.05 10.26
CA ASP A 201 -22.94 -7.14 10.62
C ASP A 201 -22.50 -5.67 10.54
N LEU A 202 -23.38 -4.75 10.98
CA LEU A 202 -23.09 -3.31 10.99
C LEU A 202 -21.92 -2.95 11.91
N GLU A 203 -21.69 -3.72 12.97
CA GLU A 203 -20.52 -3.53 13.83
C GLU A 203 -19.24 -3.91 13.09
N SER A 204 -19.26 -5.02 12.35
CA SER A 204 -18.15 -5.49 11.51
C SER A 204 -17.76 -4.41 10.48
N LEU A 205 -18.76 -3.80 9.84
CA LEU A 205 -18.52 -2.66 8.96
C LEU A 205 -17.86 -1.47 9.67
N ARG A 206 -18.37 -1.08 10.85
CA ARG A 206 -17.85 0.05 11.63
C ARG A 206 -16.42 -0.19 12.10
N GLU A 207 -16.11 -1.39 12.58
CA GLU A 207 -14.76 -1.76 12.99
C GLU A 207 -13.78 -1.75 11.81
N GLY A 208 -14.17 -2.34 10.67
CA GLY A 208 -13.34 -2.33 9.46
C GLY A 208 -13.08 -0.93 8.91
N GLN A 209 -14.07 -0.04 8.98
CA GLN A 209 -13.95 1.35 8.51
C GLN A 209 -12.91 2.17 9.26
N LYS A 210 -12.55 1.80 10.50
CA LYS A 210 -11.50 2.50 11.26
C LYS A 210 -10.11 2.35 10.64
N TYR A 211 -9.88 1.31 9.83
CA TYR A 211 -8.56 0.97 9.26
C TYR A 211 -8.53 1.00 7.72
N THR A 212 -9.66 1.31 7.10
CA THR A 212 -9.82 1.34 5.64
C THR A 212 -10.09 2.77 5.16
N THR A 213 -9.90 3.00 3.87
CA THR A 213 -10.10 4.32 3.25
C THR A 213 -11.43 4.43 2.51
N GLY A 214 -12.23 3.36 2.52
CA GLY A 214 -13.45 3.24 1.72
C GLY A 214 -13.19 2.93 0.24
N ARG A 215 -11.91 2.82 -0.17
CA ARG A 215 -11.50 2.48 -1.54
C ARG A 215 -11.35 0.96 -1.74
N GLU A 216 -11.16 0.24 -0.64
CA GLU A 216 -10.98 -1.21 -0.62
C GLU A 216 -12.30 -1.92 -0.96
N CYS A 217 -12.22 -3.21 -1.33
CA CYS A 217 -13.43 -4.00 -1.54
C CYS A 217 -14.28 -4.06 -0.27
N TYR A 218 -15.61 -3.97 -0.41
CA TYR A 218 -16.53 -4.10 0.72
C TYR A 218 -16.30 -5.38 1.56
N PRO A 219 -16.11 -6.58 0.95
CA PRO A 219 -15.72 -7.78 1.70
C PRO A 219 -14.40 -7.66 2.49
N CYS A 220 -13.43 -6.87 2.01
CA CYS A 220 -12.19 -6.63 2.75
C CYS A 220 -12.47 -5.84 4.03
N ILE A 221 -13.35 -4.84 3.96
CA ILE A 221 -13.75 -4.02 5.10
C ILE A 221 -14.46 -4.91 6.14
N LEU A 222 -15.45 -5.69 5.71
CA LEU A 222 -16.21 -6.59 6.58
C LEU A 222 -15.32 -7.63 7.27
N THR A 223 -14.56 -8.39 6.50
CA THR A 223 -13.71 -9.46 7.07
C THR A 223 -12.62 -8.93 7.99
N THR A 224 -12.10 -7.71 7.73
CA THR A 224 -11.19 -7.04 8.66
C THR A 224 -11.91 -6.69 9.97
N GLY A 225 -13.14 -6.18 9.88
CA GLY A 225 -14.00 -5.93 11.03
C GLY A 225 -14.29 -7.18 11.85
N ASP A 226 -14.62 -8.30 11.20
CA ASP A 226 -14.86 -9.58 11.86
C ASP A 226 -13.64 -10.03 12.68
N MET A 227 -12.43 -9.90 12.11
CA MET A 227 -11.19 -10.20 12.82
C MET A 227 -11.00 -9.30 14.05
N LEU A 228 -11.32 -8.01 13.94
CA LEU A 228 -11.22 -7.06 15.05
C LEU A 228 -12.22 -7.37 16.16
N LYS A 229 -13.45 -7.76 15.83
CA LYS A 229 -14.45 -8.21 16.80
C LYS A 229 -13.93 -9.41 17.59
N VAL A 230 -13.42 -10.42 16.89
CA VAL A 230 -12.81 -11.61 17.52
C VAL A 230 -11.68 -11.23 18.48
N ILE A 231 -10.80 -10.31 18.09
CA ILE A 231 -9.71 -9.83 18.96
C ILE A 231 -10.27 -9.15 20.21
N ASN A 232 -11.24 -8.24 20.03
CA ASN A 232 -11.83 -7.46 21.12
C ASN A 232 -12.57 -8.35 22.12
N GLU A 233 -13.31 -9.36 21.65
CA GLU A 233 -14.05 -10.31 22.48
C GLU A 233 -13.13 -11.24 23.30
N ASN A 234 -11.96 -11.59 22.75
CA ASN A 234 -11.03 -12.53 23.37
C ASN A 234 -9.98 -11.87 24.28
N GLY A 235 -9.77 -10.56 24.19
CA GLY A 235 -8.87 -9.79 25.05
C GLY A 235 -7.46 -10.40 25.13
N ALA A 236 -6.98 -10.71 26.34
CA ALA A 236 -5.64 -11.29 26.55
C ALA A 236 -5.43 -12.66 25.86
N LYS A 237 -6.50 -13.39 25.51
CA LYS A 237 -6.41 -14.64 24.73
C LYS A 237 -6.14 -14.40 23.25
N ALA A 238 -6.16 -13.15 22.76
CA ALA A 238 -5.83 -12.82 21.37
C ALA A 238 -4.47 -13.36 20.92
N LYS A 239 -3.51 -13.54 21.84
CA LYS A 239 -2.21 -14.15 21.53
C LYS A 239 -2.29 -15.61 21.07
N LYS A 240 -3.42 -16.30 21.33
CA LYS A 240 -3.70 -17.67 20.89
C LYS A 240 -4.61 -17.74 19.66
N ILE A 241 -4.76 -16.63 18.94
CA ILE A 241 -5.62 -16.54 17.75
C ILE A 241 -4.75 -16.61 16.50
N ALA A 242 -5.23 -17.36 15.50
CA ALA A 242 -4.78 -17.26 14.13
C ALA A 242 -5.99 -16.98 13.24
N PHE A 243 -5.80 -16.20 12.18
CA PHE A 243 -6.84 -15.96 11.18
C PHE A 243 -6.49 -16.66 9.88
N PHE A 244 -7.47 -17.35 9.31
CA PHE A 244 -7.40 -17.82 7.94
C PHE A 244 -7.87 -16.71 7.00
N MET A 245 -7.06 -16.38 5.99
CA MET A 245 -7.49 -15.57 4.87
C MET A 245 -6.96 -16.18 3.58
N GLY A 246 -7.88 -16.45 2.65
CA GLY A 246 -7.53 -16.93 1.33
C GLY A 246 -6.69 -15.90 0.55
N THR A 247 -5.99 -16.38 -0.46
CA THR A 247 -5.31 -15.53 -1.42
C THR A 247 -5.70 -15.96 -2.83
N ALA A 248 -5.45 -15.09 -3.79
CA ALA A 248 -5.71 -15.33 -5.20
C ALA A 248 -4.54 -14.81 -6.02
N GLN A 249 -4.41 -15.37 -7.23
CA GLN A 249 -3.54 -14.89 -8.28
C GLN A 249 -4.40 -14.23 -9.38
N GLY A 250 -3.86 -13.21 -10.04
CA GLY A 250 -4.57 -12.44 -11.07
C GLY A 250 -5.16 -11.13 -10.56
N PRO A 251 -5.83 -10.33 -11.41
CA PRO A 251 -6.08 -8.90 -11.16
C PRO A 251 -7.00 -8.59 -9.96
N CYS A 252 -7.65 -9.61 -9.38
CA CYS A 252 -8.61 -9.47 -8.30
C CYS A 252 -7.96 -9.00 -7.00
N ARG A 253 -8.47 -7.90 -6.43
CA ARG A 253 -8.00 -7.32 -5.16
C ARG A 253 -8.02 -8.27 -3.96
N PHE A 254 -8.81 -9.35 -4.03
CA PHE A 254 -8.86 -10.39 -3.00
C PHE A 254 -7.47 -10.96 -2.65
N GLY A 255 -6.57 -11.08 -3.63
CA GLY A 255 -5.21 -11.54 -3.38
C GLY A 255 -4.40 -10.67 -2.41
N GLN A 256 -4.79 -9.42 -2.20
CA GLN A 256 -4.13 -8.49 -1.27
C GLN A 256 -4.80 -8.40 0.10
N TYR A 257 -5.94 -9.04 0.34
CA TYR A 257 -6.65 -8.91 1.63
C TYR A 257 -5.78 -9.37 2.80
N ARG A 258 -5.13 -10.54 2.64
CA ARG A 258 -4.20 -11.08 3.63
C ARG A 258 -3.11 -10.06 3.98
N THR A 259 -2.43 -9.50 2.98
CA THR A 259 -1.34 -8.53 3.20
C THR A 259 -1.84 -7.31 3.96
N PHE A 260 -2.97 -6.75 3.52
CA PHE A 260 -3.60 -5.60 4.18
C PHE A 260 -3.99 -5.91 5.63
N GLN A 261 -4.63 -7.06 5.88
CA GLN A 261 -5.04 -7.46 7.22
C GLN A 261 -3.84 -7.72 8.13
N GLU A 262 -2.78 -8.34 7.61
CA GLU A 262 -1.51 -8.48 8.36
C GLU A 262 -0.94 -7.11 8.76
N GLN A 263 -0.99 -6.11 7.89
CA GLN A 263 -0.56 -4.74 8.23
C GLN A 263 -1.40 -4.13 9.35
N VAL A 264 -2.73 -4.28 9.27
CA VAL A 264 -3.66 -3.81 10.31
C VAL A 264 -3.34 -4.49 11.64
N LEU A 265 -3.22 -5.81 11.65
CA LEU A 265 -2.93 -6.60 12.85
C LEU A 265 -1.55 -6.23 13.45
N LYS A 266 -0.50 -6.09 12.63
CA LYS A 266 0.83 -5.66 13.09
C LYS A 266 0.83 -4.28 13.77
N ARG A 267 -0.03 -3.36 13.31
CA ARG A 267 -0.18 -2.03 13.91
C ARG A 267 -0.90 -2.07 15.26
N LEU A 268 -1.72 -3.10 15.50
CA LEU A 268 -2.48 -3.27 16.73
C LEU A 268 -1.68 -3.96 17.85
N GLY A 269 -0.65 -4.76 17.50
CA GLY A 269 0.25 -5.42 18.44
C GLY A 269 0.00 -6.91 18.57
#